data_AF-A0A2V7CIJ9-F1
#
_entry.id   AF-A0A2V7CIJ9-F1
#
_cell.length_a   1.000
_cell.length_b   1.000
_cell.length_c   1.000
_cell.angle_alpha   90.00
_cell.angle_beta   90.00
_cell.angle_gamma   90.00
#
_symmetry.space_group_name_H-M   'P 1'
#
loop_
_entity.id
_entity.type
_entity.pdbx_description
1 polymer ?
#
loop_
_entity_poly.entity_id
_entity_poly.type
_entity_poly.pdbx_seq_one_letter_code
_entity_poly.pdbx_strand_id
1 'polypeptide(L)' 'MRAHAQMLRFKIGDRVLFQPEGHRCLVGMLTRYNRKTVTVITDDGQRWNVSPTLLRPADDSHGSENPTPNIVPLRRK' A
#
# COMPACT_ATOMS: atom_id res chain seq x y z
N MET A 1 8.29 12.38 -11.47
CA MET A 1 8.62 12.33 -10.03
C MET A 1 7.32 12.27 -9.20
N ARG A 2 6.81 11.08 -8.86
CA ARG A 2 5.54 10.89 -8.11
C ARG A 2 5.68 9.93 -6.91
N ALA A 3 6.87 9.78 -6.35
CA ALA A 3 7.07 8.95 -5.15
C ALA A 3 6.40 9.58 -3.90
N HIS A 4 6.24 10.91 -3.88
CA HIS A 4 5.71 11.61 -2.71
C HIS A 4 4.18 11.54 -2.60
N ALA A 5 3.46 11.47 -3.73
CA ALA A 5 2.00 11.48 -3.76
C ALA A 5 1.37 10.18 -3.20
N GLN A 6 2.07 9.04 -3.26
CA GLN A 6 1.54 7.78 -2.73
C GLN A 6 1.77 7.61 -1.21
N MET A 7 2.79 8.26 -0.63
CA MET A 7 2.98 8.28 0.83
C MET A 7 1.80 8.94 1.56
N LEU A 8 1.07 9.85 0.92
CA LEU A 8 -0.04 10.61 1.51
C LEU A 8 -1.28 9.78 1.86
N ARG A 9 -1.39 8.53 1.39
CA ARG A 9 -2.57 7.68 1.65
C ARG A 9 -2.47 6.83 2.90
N PHE A 10 -1.26 6.59 3.41
CA PHE A 10 -1.04 5.73 4.57
C PHE A 10 -0.67 6.60 5.77
N LYS A 11 -1.16 6.26 6.97
CA LYS A 11 -0.83 6.87 8.26
C LYS A 11 -0.03 5.91 9.16
N ILE A 12 0.80 6.43 10.07
CA ILE A 12 1.43 5.61 11.12
C ILE A 12 0.31 5.04 11.99
N GLY A 13 0.33 3.73 12.20
CA GLY A 13 -0.73 2.98 12.87
C GLY A 13 -1.66 2.24 11.90
N ASP A 14 -1.64 2.55 10.60
CA ASP A 14 -2.47 1.82 9.63
C ASP A 14 -1.94 0.40 9.41
N ARG A 15 -2.86 -0.56 9.27
CA ARG A 15 -2.52 -1.89 8.75
C ARG A 15 -2.34 -1.82 7.24
N VAL A 16 -1.18 -2.28 6.78
CA VAL A 16 -0.81 -2.34 5.37
C VAL A 16 -0.40 -3.75 5.00
N LEU A 17 -0.71 -4.12 3.77
CA LEU A 17 -0.31 -5.36 3.13
C LEU A 17 0.82 -5.07 2.15
N PHE A 18 1.86 -5.90 2.16
CA PHE A 18 2.99 -5.77 1.26
C PHE A 18 3.53 -7.14 0.86
N GLN A 19 4.17 -7.22 -0.29
CA GLN A 19 4.80 -8.45 -0.76
C GLN A 19 6.31 -8.23 -0.92
N PRO A 20 7.14 -8.80 -0.02
CA PRO A 20 8.58 -8.83 -0.23
C PRO A 20 8.94 -9.76 -1.40
N GLU A 21 10.05 -9.48 -2.07
CA GLU A 21 10.57 -10.36 -3.11
C GLU A 21 10.87 -11.75 -2.54
N GLY A 22 10.32 -12.80 -3.15
CA GLY A 22 10.50 -14.17 -2.69
C GLY A 22 9.63 -14.59 -1.50
N HIS A 23 8.80 -13.69 -0.96
CA HIS A 23 7.89 -14.00 0.15
C HIS A 23 6.42 -13.89 -0.27
N ARG A 24 5.55 -14.56 0.50
CA ARG A 24 4.10 -14.37 0.40
C ARG A 24 3.74 -12.95 0.86
N CYS A 25 2.59 -12.44 0.44
CA CYS A 25 2.03 -11.21 0.99
C CYS A 25 1.96 -11.28 2.52
N LEU A 26 2.48 -10.26 3.18
CA LEU A 26 2.48 -10.08 4.62
C LEU A 26 1.63 -8.87 4.98
N VAL A 27 1.01 -8.92 6.14
CA VAL A 27 0.28 -7.80 6.75
C VAL A 27 1.07 -7.32 7.95
N GLY A 28 1.14 -6.01 8.12
CA GLY A 28 1.72 -5.41 9.30
C GLY A 28 1.29 -3.97 9.49
N MET A 29 1.69 -3.41 10.63
CA MET A 29 1.41 -2.03 10.98
C MET A 29 2.51 -1.10 10.49
N LEU A 30 2.14 -0.02 9.82
CA LEU A 30 3.09 1.02 9.45
C LEU A 30 3.51 1.78 10.72
N THR A 31 4.80 1.78 11.02
CA THR A 31 5.33 2.38 12.26
C THR A 31 6.19 3.61 12.01
N ARG A 32 6.80 3.73 10.83
CA ARG A 32 7.71 4.84 10.52
C ARG A 32 7.73 5.18 9.03
N TYR A 33 7.79 6.47 8.73
CA TYR A 33 8.17 6.96 7.41
C TYR A 33 9.65 7.29 7.38
N ASN A 34 10.35 6.74 6.40
CA ASN A 34 11.64 7.26 5.96
C ASN A 34 11.44 8.02 4.64
N ARG A 35 12.41 8.87 4.28
CA ARG A 35 12.33 9.69 3.07
C ARG A 35 12.17 8.87 1.76
N LYS A 36 12.54 7.59 1.76
CA LYS A 36 12.48 6.68 0.59
C LYS A 36 11.68 5.39 0.82
N THR A 37 11.46 4.99 2.08
CA THR A 37 10.90 3.69 2.46
C THR A 37 9.96 3.87 3.66
N VAL A 38 9.17 2.85 3.96
CA VAL A 38 8.41 2.77 5.20
C VAL A 38 8.90 1.60 6.03
N THR A 39 8.72 1.69 7.34
CA THR A 39 8.93 0.56 8.25
C THR A 39 7.59 -0.02 8.64
N VAL A 40 7.40 -1.30 8.31
CA VAL A 40 6.21 -2.08 8.68
C VAL A 40 6.61 -3.12 9.72
N ILE A 41 5.82 -3.26 10.78
CA ILE A 41 5.99 -4.30 11.80
C ILE A 41 4.88 -5.32 11.63
N THR A 42 5.22 -6.58 11.33
CA THR A 42 4.24 -7.67 11.25
C THR A 42 3.80 -8.11 12.64
N ASP A 43 2.69 -8.87 12.72
CA ASP A 43 2.20 -9.41 14.00
C ASP A 43 3.24 -10.29 14.72
N ASP A 44 4.18 -10.89 13.98
CA ASP A 44 5.32 -11.66 14.52
C ASP A 44 6.43 -10.77 15.12
N GLY A 45 6.26 -9.45 15.13
CA GLY A 45 7.25 -8.49 15.63
C GLY A 45 8.42 -8.22 14.67
N GLN A 46 8.38 -8.76 13.45
CA GLN A 46 9.43 -8.55 12.44
C GLN A 46 9.30 -7.17 11.79
N ARG A 47 10.45 -6.51 11.60
CA ARG A 47 10.54 -5.17 10.98
C ARG A 47 10.94 -5.29 9.52
N TRP A 48 10.14 -4.71 8.64
CA TRP A 48 10.36 -4.70 7.20
C TRP A 48 10.53 -3.29 6.67
N ASN A 49 11.57 -3.09 5.86
CA ASN A 49 11.74 -1.86 5.10
C ASN A 49 11.15 -2.08 3.71
N VAL A 50 10.06 -1.38 3.42
CA VAL A 50 9.29 -1.60 2.19
C VAL A 50 9.20 -0.29 1.43
N SER A 51 9.28 -0.35 0.10
CA SER A 51 8.98 0.82 -0.73
C SER A 51 7.51 1.19 -0.57
N PRO A 52 7.16 2.49 -0.41
CA PRO A 52 5.76 2.92 -0.33
C PRO A 52 4.95 2.51 -1.58
N THR A 53 5.60 2.31 -2.72
CA THR A 53 4.96 1.88 -3.98
C THR A 53 4.52 0.42 -3.97
N LEU A 54 5.00 -0.39 -3.01
CA LEU A 54 4.68 -1.81 -2.86
C LEU A 54 3.66 -2.04 -1.74
N LEU A 55 3.26 -1.00 -1.02
CA LEU A 55 2.25 -1.09 0.04
C LEU A 55 0.84 -1.03 -0.54
N ARG A 56 -0.06 -1.78 0.08
CA ARG A 56 -1.51 -1.71 -0.14
C ARG A 56 -2.21 -1.55 1.22
N PRO A 57 -3.36 -0.87 1.29
CA PRO A 57 -4.18 -0.87 2.51
C PRO A 57 -4.60 -2.30 2.84
N ALA A 58 -4.56 -2.70 4.11
CA ALA A 58 -5.10 -3.99 4.53
C ALA A 58 -6.61 -3.94 4.77
N ASP A 59 -7.15 -2.74 4.98
CA ASP A 59 -8.58 -2.50 5.10
C ASP A 59 -9.13 -2.09 3.73
N ASP A 60 -9.88 -2.99 3.11
CA ASP A 60 -10.61 -2.72 1.85
C ASP A 60 -11.95 -2.00 2.13
N SER A 61 -12.19 -1.52 3.36
CA SER A 61 -13.45 -0.91 3.77
C SER A 61 -13.31 0.61 3.80
N HIS A 62 -13.68 1.22 2.67
CA HIS A 62 -14.00 2.64 2.45
C HIS A 62 -12.87 3.59 2.04
N GLY A 63 -12.96 4.06 0.78
CA GLY A 63 -12.66 5.46 0.46
C GLY A 63 -11.93 5.73 -0.85
N SER A 64 -12.66 5.63 -1.97
CA SER A 64 -12.32 6.23 -3.25
C SER A 64 -11.78 7.66 -3.14
N GLU A 65 -10.59 7.93 -3.68
CA GLU A 65 -10.32 9.19 -4.40
C GLU A 65 -9.39 8.91 -5.58
N ASN A 66 -10.01 8.39 -6.63
CA ASN A 66 -9.77 8.57 -8.06
C ASN A 66 -10.03 7.27 -8.83
N PRO A 67 -11.30 6.95 -9.17
CA PRO A 67 -11.54 6.14 -10.33
C PRO A 67 -11.34 7.04 -11.55
N THR A 68 -10.19 6.93 -12.21
CA THR A 68 -10.15 7.23 -13.64
C THR A 68 -11.29 6.45 -14.29
N PRO A 69 -12.17 7.07 -15.10
CA PRO A 69 -13.22 6.33 -15.80
C PRO A 69 -12.53 5.49 -16.86
N ASN A 70 -12.16 4.25 -16.50
CA ASN A 70 -11.59 3.32 -17.45
C ASN A 70 -12.75 2.79 -18.29
N ILE A 71 -12.97 3.46 -19.42
CA ILE A 71 -13.94 3.14 -20.46
C ILE A 71 -13.64 1.73 -20.97
N VAL A 72 -14.53 0.77 -20.71
CA VAL A 72 -14.55 -0.51 -21.41
C VAL A 72 -15.59 -0.39 -22.53
N PRO A 73 -15.21 -0.51 -23.81
CA PRO A 73 -16.15 -0.37 -24.92
C PRO A 73 -17.16 -1.53 -24.91
N LEU A 74 -18.44 -1.19 -24.81
CA LEU A 74 -19.55 -2.11 -24.98
C LEU A 74 -19.55 -2.61 -26.43
N ARG A 75 -19.19 -3.88 -26.63
CA ARG A 75 -19.44 -4.59 -27.90
C ARG A 75 -20.94 -4.60 -28.16
N ARG A 76 -21.37 -4.06 -29.30
CA ARG A 76 -22.69 -4.32 -29.88
C ARG A 76 -22.56 -5.22 -31.10
N LYS A 77 -23.60 -6.05 -31.23
CA LYS A 77 -23.81 -7.26 -32.01
C LYS A 77 -23.67 -7.09 -33.52
#